data_AF-A0A4U1IVJ9-F1
#
_entry.id   AF-A0A4U1IVJ9-F1
#
_cell.length_a   1.000
_cell.length_b   1.000
_cell.length_c   1.000
_cell.angle_alpha   90.00
_cell.angle_beta   90.00
_cell.angle_gamma   90.00
#
_symmetry.space_group_name_H-M   'P 1'
#
loop_
_entity.id
_entity.type
_entity.pdbx_description
1 polymer ?
#
loop_
_entity_poly.entity_id
_entity_poly.type
_entity_poly.pdbx_seq_one_letter_code
_entity_poly.pdbx_strand_id
1 'polypeptide(L)'
;MSLILQRCQVVASSLVVAVVLGFVSGARGEPLRVPPWRLEYVQSAGTESCSDKKEQQLSVAARLGYDPFDDAAPRTISVTVVSTPQKFEAFIEARDEEGQIVNTSKAWAPALRCDQLVENVAVFLVDIVDPVTVPQPPAPAESAPVAPAQANPPPSTPPVPPVPPPRSIEAPVRDTPAPPRPSPPRSPWVPKLMLTLGGGVALEAAPGVAPSFTLGGGLRWRLFSASLEGRYDVPGRDGTRAASQLGLALLPCVHPGVWGRRLFLEACLSGHVTHFWLQADRTNESRAQQNVFGVGVRGGLELRFGSLGGRLAVDVIHYDPPVVVRLDGEEAWRISAVTFAVRAGVVGIFDVF
;
A
#
# COMPACT_ATOMS: atom_id res chain seq x y z
N MET A 1 -28.18 21.74 -44.41
CA MET A 1 -27.78 22.40 -43.15
C MET A 1 -27.53 21.38 -42.02
N SER A 2 -26.85 20.25 -42.33
CA SER A 2 -26.57 19.17 -41.35
C SER A 2 -25.13 18.64 -41.39
N LEU A 3 -24.27 19.23 -42.24
CA LEU A 3 -22.88 18.77 -42.46
C LEU A 3 -21.81 19.71 -41.87
N ILE A 4 -22.22 20.85 -41.30
CA ILE A 4 -21.29 21.86 -40.74
C ILE A 4 -21.01 21.61 -39.25
N LEU A 5 -21.91 20.93 -38.53
CA LEU A 5 -21.76 20.62 -37.10
C LEU A 5 -20.81 19.44 -36.81
N GLN A 6 -20.48 18.63 -37.82
CA GLN A 6 -19.67 17.42 -37.65
C GLN A 6 -18.15 17.68 -37.76
N ARG A 7 -17.74 18.91 -38.14
CA ARG A 7 -16.32 19.31 -38.28
C ARG A 7 -15.76 20.11 -37.11
N CYS A 8 -16.58 20.54 -36.14
CA CYS A 8 -16.08 21.27 -34.97
C CYS A 8 -15.55 20.36 -33.83
N GLN A 9 -15.74 19.04 -33.91
CA GLN A 9 -15.41 18.14 -32.80
C GLN A 9 -13.97 17.57 -32.85
N VAL A 10 -13.22 17.82 -33.94
CA VAL A 10 -11.89 17.21 -34.16
C VAL A 10 -10.73 18.16 -33.85
N VAL A 11 -10.96 19.48 -33.82
CA VAL A 11 -9.86 20.47 -33.68
C VAL A 11 -9.53 20.81 -32.22
N ALA A 12 -10.43 20.53 -31.26
CA ALA A 12 -10.20 20.85 -29.85
C ALA A 12 -9.37 19.80 -29.07
N SER A 13 -9.11 18.62 -29.65
CA SER A 13 -8.38 17.53 -28.97
C SER A 13 -6.87 17.56 -29.15
N SER A 14 -6.34 18.48 -29.96
CA SER A 14 -4.92 18.42 -30.38
C SER A 14 -3.97 19.28 -29.53
N LEU A 15 -4.46 20.07 -28.57
CA LEU A 15 -3.61 21.01 -27.82
C LEU A 15 -3.23 20.58 -26.40
N VAL A 16 -3.75 19.44 -25.90
CA VAL A 16 -3.48 18.98 -24.52
C VAL A 16 -2.49 17.80 -24.44
N VAL A 17 -2.23 17.10 -25.56
CA VAL A 17 -1.40 15.87 -25.55
C VAL A 17 0.11 16.13 -25.67
N ALA A 18 0.54 17.32 -26.10
CA ALA A 18 1.96 17.58 -26.42
C ALA A 18 2.87 17.90 -25.21
N VAL A 19 2.34 18.04 -23.98
CA VAL A 19 3.14 18.50 -22.83
C VAL A 19 3.67 17.34 -21.95
N VAL A 20 3.19 16.11 -22.11
CA VAL A 20 3.48 15.01 -21.16
C VAL A 20 4.71 14.15 -21.52
N LEU A 21 5.24 14.22 -22.75
CA LEU A 21 6.31 13.31 -23.21
C LEU A 21 7.75 13.83 -23.04
N GLY A 22 7.96 14.98 -22.39
CA GLY A 22 9.26 15.68 -22.39
C GLY A 22 10.24 15.39 -21.25
N PHE A 23 9.83 14.76 -20.14
CA PHE A 23 10.69 14.69 -18.94
C PHE A 23 10.65 13.32 -18.27
N VAL A 24 11.41 12.37 -18.83
CA VAL A 24 11.89 11.21 -18.07
C VAL A 24 13.42 11.22 -18.14
N SER A 25 14.03 12.15 -17.42
CA SER A 25 15.44 12.03 -17.06
C SER A 25 15.54 11.00 -15.95
N GLY A 26 16.24 9.90 -16.21
CA GLY A 26 16.46 8.83 -15.23
C GLY A 26 17.22 9.37 -14.03
N ALA A 27 16.50 9.65 -12.94
CA ALA A 27 17.10 9.78 -11.63
C ALA A 27 17.58 8.39 -11.20
N ARG A 28 18.90 8.15 -11.23
CA ARG A 28 19.49 7.05 -10.49
C ARG A 28 19.36 7.40 -9.01
N GLY A 29 18.39 6.80 -8.34
CA GLY A 29 18.33 6.84 -6.88
C GLY A 29 19.63 6.25 -6.33
N GLU A 30 20.36 7.05 -5.57
CA GLU A 30 21.51 6.57 -4.80
C GLU A 30 20.98 5.53 -3.79
N PRO A 31 21.61 4.34 -3.67
CA PRO A 31 21.11 3.31 -2.76
C PRO A 31 21.03 3.87 -1.34
N LEU A 32 19.88 3.66 -0.68
CA LEU A 32 19.63 3.99 0.72
C LEU A 32 20.81 3.50 1.58
N ARG A 33 21.64 4.39 2.09
CA ARG A 33 22.60 4.04 3.14
C ARG A 33 21.88 4.13 4.49
N VAL A 34 21.13 3.09 4.83
CA VAL A 34 20.80 2.87 6.25
C VAL A 34 22.14 2.77 6.99
N PRO A 35 22.37 3.51 8.09
CA PRO A 35 23.61 3.41 8.84
C PRO A 35 23.83 1.95 9.24
N PRO A 36 24.97 1.35 8.86
CA PRO A 36 25.19 -0.07 9.07
C PRO A 36 25.27 -0.37 10.56
N TRP A 37 25.00 -1.63 10.92
CA TRP A 37 25.16 -2.13 12.28
C TRP A 37 26.35 -3.07 12.37
N ARG A 38 27.05 -3.07 13.50
CA ARG A 38 28.04 -4.09 13.79
C ARG A 38 27.36 -5.24 14.52
N LEU A 39 27.42 -6.44 13.96
CA LEU A 39 26.91 -7.64 14.61
C LEU A 39 28.01 -8.31 15.44
N GLU A 40 27.75 -8.44 16.73
CA GLU A 40 28.52 -9.25 17.66
C GLU A 40 27.72 -10.51 18.00
N TYR A 41 28.32 -11.68 17.85
CA TYR A 41 27.65 -12.95 18.08
C TYR A 41 28.50 -13.80 19.02
N VAL A 42 27.94 -14.13 20.17
CA VAL A 42 28.62 -14.86 21.24
C VAL A 42 27.87 -16.17 21.51
N GLN A 43 28.56 -17.28 21.31
CA GLN A 43 28.08 -18.62 21.65
C GLN A 43 28.56 -19.00 23.04
N SER A 44 27.66 -19.52 23.87
CA SER A 44 28.02 -20.13 25.16
C SER A 44 28.29 -21.63 25.00
N ALA A 45 28.89 -22.26 26.01
CA ALA A 45 29.15 -23.69 26.01
C ALA A 45 27.88 -24.51 25.72
N GLY A 46 27.95 -25.46 24.77
CA GLY A 46 26.83 -26.29 24.34
C GLY A 46 25.93 -25.66 23.26
N THR A 47 26.37 -24.57 22.62
CA THR A 47 25.68 -23.89 21.49
C THR A 47 26.52 -23.83 20.21
N GLU A 48 27.66 -24.51 20.20
CA GLU A 48 28.67 -24.45 19.13
C GLU A 48 28.14 -24.98 17.78
N SER A 49 27.11 -25.83 17.83
CA SER A 49 26.48 -26.42 16.65
C SER A 49 25.33 -25.60 16.07
N CYS A 50 24.93 -24.46 16.67
CA CYS A 50 23.68 -23.82 16.30
C CYS A 50 23.74 -22.88 15.10
N SER A 51 24.70 -21.97 15.06
CA SER A 51 24.96 -21.10 13.90
C SER A 51 26.09 -20.14 14.21
N ASP A 52 26.96 -19.85 13.26
CA ASP A 52 27.97 -18.81 13.42
C ASP A 52 27.43 -17.40 13.05
N LYS A 53 28.24 -16.37 13.31
CA LYS A 53 27.92 -14.98 12.96
C LYS A 53 27.50 -14.82 11.50
N LYS A 54 28.13 -15.56 10.58
CA LYS A 54 27.93 -15.39 9.14
C LYS A 54 26.61 -15.95 8.66
N GLU A 55 26.19 -17.09 9.22
CA GLU A 55 24.87 -17.66 8.96
C GLU A 55 23.75 -16.72 9.42
N GLN A 56 23.91 -16.09 10.59
CA GLN A 56 22.97 -15.10 11.08
C GLN A 56 22.89 -13.87 10.16
N GLN A 57 24.03 -13.36 9.68
CA GLN A 57 24.08 -12.24 8.72
C GLN A 57 23.36 -12.59 7.42
N LEU A 58 23.61 -13.77 6.85
CA LEU A 58 22.96 -14.23 5.63
C LEU A 58 21.44 -14.36 5.80
N SER A 59 20.98 -14.85 6.96
CA SER A 59 19.56 -14.99 7.28
C SER A 59 18.83 -13.64 7.33
N VAL A 60 19.50 -12.59 7.84
CA VAL A 60 18.96 -11.22 7.85
C VAL A 60 19.01 -10.60 6.46
N ALA A 61 20.14 -10.75 5.76
CA ALA A 61 20.30 -10.20 4.41
C ALA A 61 19.29 -10.78 3.42
N ALA A 62 18.98 -12.08 3.53
CA ALA A 62 17.96 -12.74 2.73
C ALA A 62 16.55 -12.16 2.95
N ARG A 63 16.26 -11.62 4.14
CA ARG A 63 14.96 -11.02 4.47
C ARG A 63 14.86 -9.55 4.03
N LEU A 64 15.94 -8.80 4.17
CA LEU A 64 16.00 -7.38 3.79
C LEU A 64 16.26 -7.16 2.29
N GLY A 65 16.87 -8.14 1.62
CA GLY A 65 17.35 -8.01 0.24
C GLY A 65 18.70 -7.29 0.10
N TYR A 66 19.35 -6.94 1.22
CA TYR A 66 20.69 -6.35 1.30
C TYR A 66 21.35 -6.71 2.64
N ASP A 67 22.68 -6.60 2.74
CA ASP A 67 23.42 -6.82 4.00
C ASP A 67 23.50 -5.51 4.81
N PRO A 68 22.88 -5.43 6.00
CA PRO A 68 22.90 -4.21 6.81
C PRO A 68 24.13 -4.13 7.74
N PHE A 69 25.03 -5.11 7.71
CA PHE A 69 26.11 -5.20 8.69
C PHE A 69 27.45 -4.71 8.16
N ASP A 70 28.16 -3.94 8.97
CA ASP A 70 29.55 -3.52 8.74
C ASP A 70 30.33 -3.66 10.05
N ASP A 71 31.49 -4.32 10.00
CA ASP A 71 32.34 -4.52 11.18
C ASP A 71 32.93 -3.20 11.72
N ALA A 72 32.95 -2.15 10.91
CA ALA A 72 33.39 -0.80 11.29
C ALA A 72 32.24 0.11 11.79
N ALA A 73 31.00 -0.39 11.86
CA ALA A 73 29.86 0.41 12.27
C ALA A 73 29.93 0.83 13.76
N PRO A 74 29.54 2.07 14.10
CA PRO A 74 29.52 2.56 15.48
C PRO A 74 28.37 1.95 16.31
N ARG A 75 27.24 1.67 15.68
CA ARG A 75 26.07 1.03 16.31
C ARG A 75 26.31 -0.47 16.41
N THR A 76 25.95 -1.09 17.53
CA THR A 76 26.26 -2.50 17.79
C THR A 76 25.01 -3.30 18.14
N ILE A 77 24.85 -4.49 17.57
CA ILE A 77 23.87 -5.49 18.02
C ILE A 77 24.64 -6.69 18.54
N SER A 78 24.44 -7.01 19.83
CA SER A 78 25.06 -8.16 20.48
C SER A 78 24.03 -9.27 20.65
N VAL A 79 24.33 -10.44 20.11
CA VAL A 79 23.52 -11.66 20.22
C VAL A 79 24.27 -12.67 21.05
N THR A 80 23.77 -12.98 22.25
CA THR A 80 24.34 -14.01 23.12
C THR A 80 23.43 -15.22 23.15
N VAL A 81 23.91 -16.38 22.70
CA VAL A 81 23.15 -17.63 22.74
C VAL A 81 23.56 -18.46 23.94
N VAL A 82 22.58 -18.91 24.70
CA VAL A 82 22.73 -19.82 25.83
C VAL A 82 21.93 -21.09 25.61
N SER A 83 22.51 -22.22 26.02
CA SER A 83 21.83 -23.52 26.03
C SER A 83 21.26 -23.79 27.41
N THR A 84 20.03 -24.29 27.44
CA THR A 84 19.40 -24.85 28.64
C THR A 84 18.89 -26.25 28.33
N PRO A 85 18.59 -27.09 29.35
CA PRO A 85 18.14 -28.47 29.11
C PRO A 85 16.89 -28.62 28.22
N GLN A 86 16.05 -27.57 28.13
CA GLN A 86 14.78 -27.63 27.40
C GLN A 86 14.74 -26.76 26.14
N LYS A 87 15.61 -25.75 26.04
CA LYS A 87 15.57 -24.74 24.96
C LYS A 87 16.91 -24.05 24.77
N PHE A 88 17.12 -23.51 23.56
CA PHE A 88 18.11 -22.47 23.33
C PHE A 88 17.46 -21.10 23.51
N GLU A 89 18.17 -20.17 24.13
CA GLU A 89 17.72 -18.80 24.34
C GLU A 89 18.79 -17.84 23.82
N ALA A 90 18.37 -16.84 23.05
CA ALA A 90 19.22 -15.81 22.50
C ALA A 90 18.83 -14.47 23.10
N PHE A 91 19.79 -13.81 23.76
CA PHE A 91 19.66 -12.45 24.27
C PHE A 91 20.19 -11.50 23.22
N ILE A 92 19.35 -10.56 22.79
CA ILE A 92 19.65 -9.59 21.74
C ILE A 92 19.64 -8.22 22.38
N GLU A 93 20.75 -7.51 22.30
CA GLU A 93 20.89 -6.14 22.81
C GLU A 93 21.39 -5.24 21.69
N ALA A 94 20.66 -4.17 21.39
CA ALA A 94 21.06 -3.18 20.39
C ALA A 94 21.50 -1.90 21.09
N ARG A 95 22.66 -1.38 20.70
CA ARG A 95 23.25 -0.13 21.18
C ARG A 95 23.46 0.86 20.06
N ASP A 96 23.12 2.12 20.30
CA ASP A 96 23.37 3.23 19.37
C ASP A 96 24.85 3.66 19.33
N GLU A 97 25.12 4.77 18.64
CA GLU A 97 26.46 5.31 18.42
C GLU A 97 27.09 5.81 19.74
N GLU A 98 26.25 6.23 20.68
CA GLU A 98 26.59 6.66 22.02
C GLU A 98 26.73 5.49 23.03
N GLY A 99 26.49 4.26 22.57
CA GLY A 99 26.55 3.05 23.38
C GLY A 99 25.34 2.84 24.31
N GLN A 100 24.28 3.64 24.17
CA GLN A 100 23.04 3.48 24.92
C GLN A 100 22.23 2.31 24.37
N ILE A 101 21.58 1.55 25.26
CA ILE A 101 20.75 0.41 24.85
C ILE A 101 19.45 0.97 24.27
N VAL A 102 19.22 0.74 22.99
CA VAL A 102 18.01 1.17 22.26
C VAL A 102 16.99 0.05 22.08
N ASN A 103 17.41 -1.21 22.18
CA ASN A 103 16.50 -2.36 22.15
C ASN A 103 17.07 -3.52 22.98
N THR A 104 16.20 -4.25 23.67
CA THR A 104 16.53 -5.54 24.26
C THR A 104 15.43 -6.54 23.91
N SER A 105 15.81 -7.65 23.31
CA SER A 105 14.89 -8.69 22.84
C SER A 105 15.39 -10.07 23.24
N LYS A 106 14.47 -11.03 23.31
CA LYS A 106 14.78 -12.44 23.60
C LYS A 106 14.10 -13.34 22.59
N ALA A 107 14.88 -14.20 21.96
CA ALA A 107 14.38 -15.28 21.11
C ALA A 107 14.64 -16.63 21.78
N TRP A 108 13.81 -17.62 21.51
CA TRP A 108 14.03 -18.98 21.98
C TRP A 108 13.59 -20.01 20.94
N ALA A 109 14.13 -21.21 21.05
CA ALA A 109 13.71 -22.38 20.29
C ALA A 109 13.83 -23.65 21.15
N PRO A 110 13.04 -24.70 20.91
CA PRO A 110 13.22 -25.99 21.57
C PRO A 110 14.66 -26.50 21.46
N ALA A 111 15.12 -27.25 22.47
CA ALA A 111 16.44 -27.89 22.41
C ALA A 111 16.56 -28.72 21.12
N LEU A 112 17.75 -28.70 20.50
CA LEU A 112 18.07 -29.33 19.20
C LEU A 112 17.47 -28.66 17.95
N ARG A 113 16.73 -27.54 18.08
CA ARG A 113 16.17 -26.78 16.94
C ARG A 113 16.90 -25.46 16.70
N CYS A 114 18.19 -25.56 16.39
CA CYS A 114 19.03 -24.40 16.09
C CYS A 114 18.58 -23.64 14.83
N ASP A 115 18.06 -24.37 13.84
CA ASP A 115 17.43 -23.83 12.64
C ASP A 115 16.33 -22.81 12.99
N GLN A 116 15.47 -23.20 13.93
CA GLN A 116 14.37 -22.36 14.40
C GLN A 116 14.86 -21.17 15.23
N LEU A 117 15.95 -21.32 15.97
CA LEU A 117 16.55 -20.22 16.71
C LEU A 117 17.07 -19.13 15.77
N VAL A 118 17.79 -19.52 14.71
CA VAL A 118 18.35 -18.59 13.70
C VAL A 118 17.24 -17.79 13.04
N GLU A 119 16.15 -18.45 12.65
CA GLU A 119 14.98 -17.79 12.07
C GLU A 119 14.33 -16.82 13.05
N ASN A 120 14.14 -17.23 14.30
CA ASN A 120 13.54 -16.38 15.33
C ASN A 120 14.41 -15.16 15.64
N VAL A 121 15.73 -15.32 15.75
CA VAL A 121 16.68 -14.20 15.95
C VAL A 121 16.66 -13.26 14.74
N ALA A 122 16.61 -13.79 13.53
CA ALA A 122 16.60 -12.96 12.31
C ALA A 122 15.37 -12.03 12.24
N VAL A 123 14.21 -12.46 12.75
CA VAL A 123 13.01 -11.61 12.83
C VAL A 123 13.25 -10.38 13.69
N PHE A 124 13.84 -10.54 14.89
CA PHE A 124 14.16 -9.42 15.77
C PHE A 124 15.24 -8.51 15.17
N LEU A 125 16.25 -9.08 14.52
CA LEU A 125 17.30 -8.29 13.87
C LEU A 125 16.74 -7.44 12.72
N VAL A 126 15.79 -7.97 11.94
CA VAL A 126 15.10 -7.18 10.90
C VAL A 126 14.33 -6.01 11.49
N ASP A 127 13.60 -6.23 12.60
CA ASP A 127 12.86 -5.17 13.30
C ASP A 127 13.78 -4.08 13.88
N ILE A 128 14.95 -4.47 14.41
CA ILE A 128 15.95 -3.53 14.94
C ILE A 128 16.60 -2.72 13.80
N VAL A 129 16.88 -3.35 12.67
CA VAL A 129 17.58 -2.72 11.53
C VAL A 129 16.64 -1.81 10.74
N ASP A 130 15.41 -2.24 10.50
CA ASP A 130 14.41 -1.53 9.70
C ASP A 130 13.03 -1.54 10.40
N PRO A 131 12.85 -0.73 11.45
CA PRO A 131 11.62 -0.73 12.25
C PRO A 131 10.44 -0.20 11.42
N VAL A 132 9.49 -1.07 11.09
CA VAL A 132 8.21 -0.68 10.51
C VAL A 132 7.41 0.05 11.58
N THR A 133 7.43 1.39 11.55
CA THR A 133 6.77 2.19 12.58
C THR A 133 5.25 2.17 12.39
N VAL A 134 4.54 1.30 13.12
CA VAL A 134 3.08 1.37 13.28
C VAL A 134 2.77 2.25 14.50
N PRO A 135 1.95 3.32 14.38
CA PRO A 135 1.53 4.12 15.53
C PRO A 135 0.76 3.24 16.54
N GLN A 136 1.32 3.07 17.74
CA GLN A 136 0.66 2.33 18.82
C GLN A 136 -0.44 3.23 19.44
N PRO A 137 -1.71 2.80 19.45
CA PRO A 137 -2.76 3.49 20.21
C PRO A 137 -2.38 3.53 21.71
N PRO A 138 -2.80 4.56 22.47
CA PRO A 138 -2.64 4.55 23.91
C PRO A 138 -3.26 3.28 24.50
N ALA A 139 -2.50 2.61 25.37
CA ALA A 139 -2.91 1.36 26.00
C ALA A 139 -4.31 1.50 26.63
N PRO A 140 -5.29 0.66 26.24
CA PRO A 140 -6.56 0.59 26.95
C PRO A 140 -6.28 0.20 28.41
N ALA A 141 -6.89 0.92 29.35
CA ALA A 141 -6.89 0.53 30.75
C ALA A 141 -7.35 -0.93 30.86
N GLU A 142 -6.55 -1.70 31.58
CA GLU A 142 -6.75 -3.11 31.90
C GLU A 142 -8.18 -3.35 32.38
N SER A 143 -9.01 -3.88 31.49
CA SER A 143 -10.36 -4.35 31.81
C SER A 143 -10.23 -5.79 32.26
N ALA A 144 -10.82 -6.07 33.43
CA ALA A 144 -10.74 -7.34 34.15
C ALA A 144 -11.06 -8.59 33.29
N PRO A 145 -10.57 -9.78 33.70
CA PRO A 145 -10.77 -11.01 32.94
C PRO A 145 -12.26 -11.37 32.82
N VAL A 146 -12.77 -11.43 31.59
CA VAL A 146 -14.07 -12.04 31.30
C VAL A 146 -13.89 -13.55 31.30
N ALA A 147 -14.59 -14.22 32.23
CA ALA A 147 -14.65 -15.67 32.34
C ALA A 147 -15.11 -16.35 31.04
N PRO A 148 -14.63 -17.57 30.72
CA PRO A 148 -14.99 -18.26 29.49
C PRO A 148 -16.49 -18.61 29.46
N ALA A 149 -17.16 -18.18 28.40
CA ALA A 149 -18.54 -18.57 28.10
C ALA A 149 -18.59 -20.08 27.78
N GLN A 150 -19.39 -20.81 28.55
CA GLN A 150 -19.66 -22.23 28.36
C GLN A 150 -20.35 -22.48 27.02
N ALA A 151 -19.90 -23.50 26.29
CA ALA A 151 -20.52 -23.98 25.07
C ALA A 151 -21.84 -24.69 25.38
N ASN A 152 -22.94 -24.19 24.82
CA ASN A 152 -24.23 -24.90 24.83
C ASN A 152 -24.22 -26.03 23.79
N PRO A 153 -24.82 -27.20 24.09
CA PRO A 153 -24.93 -28.32 23.15
C PRO A 153 -26.00 -28.05 22.05
N PRO A 154 -25.91 -28.74 20.90
CA PRO A 154 -26.82 -28.53 19.78
C PRO A 154 -28.25 -29.06 20.06
N PRO A 155 -29.30 -28.44 19.51
CA PRO A 155 -30.66 -28.91 19.65
C PRO A 155 -30.97 -30.13 18.77
N SER A 156 -31.71 -31.06 19.36
CA SER A 156 -32.23 -32.30 18.77
C SER A 156 -33.34 -32.02 17.74
N THR A 157 -33.24 -32.65 16.57
CA THR A 157 -34.25 -32.63 15.50
C THR A 157 -35.51 -33.43 15.88
N PRO A 158 -36.72 -32.89 15.63
CA PRO A 158 -37.97 -33.65 15.75
C PRO A 158 -38.22 -34.60 14.56
N PRO A 159 -39.05 -35.64 14.74
CA PRO A 159 -39.26 -36.69 13.74
C PRO A 159 -40.16 -36.24 12.59
N VAL A 160 -39.81 -36.71 11.39
CA VAL A 160 -40.53 -36.48 10.13
C VAL A 160 -41.78 -37.36 10.05
N PRO A 161 -42.97 -36.83 9.71
CA PRO A 161 -44.18 -37.62 9.49
C PRO A 161 -44.14 -38.42 8.16
N PRO A 162 -44.90 -39.53 8.06
CA PRO A 162 -44.84 -40.43 6.92
C PRO A 162 -45.43 -39.83 5.63
N VAL A 163 -44.76 -40.17 4.52
CA VAL A 163 -45.04 -39.78 3.14
C VAL A 163 -46.30 -40.49 2.61
N PRO A 164 -47.26 -39.78 1.98
CA PRO A 164 -48.37 -40.40 1.26
C PRO A 164 -47.95 -40.95 -0.11
N PRO A 165 -48.69 -41.95 -0.66
CA PRO A 165 -48.31 -42.65 -1.88
C PRO A 165 -48.34 -41.76 -3.15
N PRO A 166 -47.57 -42.12 -4.19
CA PRO A 166 -47.39 -41.30 -5.37
C PRO A 166 -48.68 -41.24 -6.20
N ARG A 167 -49.13 -40.02 -6.50
CA ARG A 167 -50.08 -39.77 -7.59
C ARG A 167 -49.31 -39.86 -8.90
N SER A 168 -49.78 -40.68 -9.83
CA SER A 168 -49.35 -40.70 -11.22
C SER A 168 -49.51 -39.31 -11.83
N ILE A 169 -48.39 -38.63 -12.06
CA ILE A 169 -48.35 -37.40 -12.85
C ILE A 169 -48.20 -37.85 -14.30
N GLU A 170 -49.27 -37.64 -15.05
CA GLU A 170 -49.32 -37.70 -16.50
C GLU A 170 -48.25 -36.75 -17.09
N ALA A 171 -47.44 -37.27 -18.01
CA ALA A 171 -46.30 -36.54 -18.55
C ALA A 171 -46.77 -35.27 -19.29
N PRO A 172 -46.30 -34.06 -18.89
CA PRO A 172 -46.56 -32.88 -19.70
C PRO A 172 -45.77 -32.99 -21.00
N VAL A 173 -46.48 -32.78 -22.09
CA VAL A 173 -45.97 -32.62 -23.44
C VAL A 173 -44.80 -31.62 -23.41
N ARG A 174 -43.66 -32.01 -23.98
CA ARG A 174 -42.51 -31.11 -24.16
C ARG A 174 -42.90 -29.98 -25.10
N ASP A 175 -43.31 -28.85 -24.54
CA ASP A 175 -43.28 -27.59 -25.27
C ASP A 175 -41.82 -27.23 -25.54
N THR A 176 -41.51 -27.07 -26.81
CA THR A 176 -40.20 -26.64 -27.29
C THR A 176 -39.93 -25.24 -26.70
N PRO A 177 -38.81 -24.99 -25.99
CA PRO A 177 -38.54 -23.68 -25.42
C PRO A 177 -38.52 -22.62 -26.51
N ALA A 178 -39.38 -21.61 -26.39
CA ALA A 178 -39.36 -20.44 -27.26
C ALA A 178 -37.95 -19.81 -27.23
N PRO A 179 -37.45 -19.26 -28.35
CA PRO A 179 -36.15 -18.61 -28.39
C PRO A 179 -36.06 -17.52 -27.31
N PRO A 180 -34.91 -17.41 -26.60
CA PRO A 180 -34.75 -16.43 -25.54
C PRO A 180 -35.00 -15.04 -26.10
N ARG A 181 -35.97 -14.32 -25.52
CA ARG A 181 -36.23 -12.93 -25.89
C ARG A 181 -34.96 -12.11 -25.67
N PRO A 182 -34.58 -11.21 -26.60
CA PRO A 182 -33.45 -10.33 -26.40
C PRO A 182 -33.67 -9.51 -25.13
N SER A 183 -32.70 -9.56 -24.22
CA SER A 183 -32.77 -8.80 -22.97
C SER A 183 -32.89 -7.31 -23.28
N PRO A 184 -33.76 -6.57 -22.56
CA PRO A 184 -33.94 -5.15 -22.82
C PRO A 184 -32.61 -4.39 -22.65
N PRO A 185 -32.37 -3.34 -23.44
CA PRO A 185 -31.17 -2.52 -23.32
C PRO A 185 -31.09 -1.94 -21.90
N ARG A 186 -29.97 -2.17 -21.22
CA ARG A 186 -29.76 -1.65 -19.86
C ARG A 186 -29.83 -0.12 -19.85
N SER A 187 -30.55 0.42 -18.86
CA SER A 187 -30.73 1.86 -18.69
C SER A 187 -29.37 2.57 -18.50
N PRO A 188 -29.15 3.74 -19.14
CA PRO A 188 -27.90 4.49 -19.02
C PRO A 188 -27.65 5.06 -17.62
N TRP A 189 -28.66 5.01 -16.74
CA TRP A 189 -28.63 5.56 -15.39
C TRP A 189 -28.18 4.55 -14.32
N VAL A 190 -28.05 3.26 -14.67
CA VAL A 190 -27.58 2.24 -13.73
C VAL A 190 -26.05 2.29 -13.64
N PRO A 191 -25.47 2.64 -12.47
CA PRO A 191 -24.03 2.63 -12.31
C PRO A 191 -23.48 1.21 -12.25
N LYS A 192 -22.22 1.07 -12.66
CA LYS A 192 -21.39 -0.10 -12.42
C LYS A 192 -20.44 0.16 -11.27
N LEU A 193 -20.09 -0.88 -10.51
CA LEU A 193 -19.03 -0.78 -9.50
C LEU A 193 -17.69 -0.65 -10.21
N MET A 194 -16.87 0.28 -9.76
CA MET A 194 -15.52 0.51 -10.27
C MET A 194 -14.51 0.30 -9.15
N LEU A 195 -13.48 -0.49 -9.42
CA LEU A 195 -12.33 -0.69 -8.54
C LEU A 195 -11.06 -0.34 -9.29
N THR A 196 -10.13 0.35 -8.64
CA THR A 196 -8.88 0.81 -9.24
C THR A 196 -7.69 0.48 -8.35
N LEU A 197 -6.60 0.02 -8.96
CA LEU A 197 -5.32 -0.16 -8.30
C LEU A 197 -4.23 0.39 -9.22
N GLY A 198 -3.34 1.21 -8.69
CA GLY A 198 -2.31 1.87 -9.48
C GLY A 198 -1.01 2.06 -8.72
N GLY A 199 0.07 2.17 -9.48
CA GLY A 199 1.41 2.49 -9.00
C GLY A 199 2.06 3.50 -9.95
N GLY A 200 3.04 4.23 -9.43
CA GLY A 200 3.67 5.30 -10.19
C GLY A 200 4.71 6.05 -9.39
N VAL A 201 4.95 7.29 -9.81
CA VAL A 201 5.90 8.20 -9.16
C VAL A 201 5.25 9.56 -8.94
N ALA A 202 5.61 10.18 -7.83
CA ALA A 202 5.26 11.54 -7.46
C ALA A 202 6.52 12.41 -7.50
N LEU A 203 6.36 13.59 -8.09
CA LEU A 203 7.38 14.62 -8.25
C LEU A 203 6.95 15.82 -7.41
N GLU A 204 7.90 16.47 -6.76
CA GLU A 204 7.68 17.66 -5.93
C GLU A 204 6.77 17.44 -4.70
N ALA A 205 6.31 16.22 -4.49
CA ALA A 205 5.44 15.84 -3.38
C ALA A 205 6.21 15.42 -2.11
N ALA A 206 7.52 15.21 -2.26
CA ALA A 206 8.49 14.87 -1.23
C ALA A 206 9.87 15.38 -1.70
N PRO A 207 10.91 15.38 -0.85
CA PRO A 207 12.28 15.57 -1.31
C PRO A 207 12.61 14.54 -2.41
N GLY A 208 13.00 15.02 -3.60
CA GLY A 208 13.28 14.17 -4.75
C GLY A 208 12.03 13.52 -5.38
N VAL A 209 12.17 12.26 -5.81
CA VAL A 209 11.11 11.47 -6.46
C VAL A 209 10.61 10.41 -5.49
N ALA A 210 9.30 10.29 -5.32
CA ALA A 210 8.68 9.33 -4.42
C ALA A 210 7.86 8.29 -5.20
N PRO A 211 8.03 6.98 -4.95
CA PRO A 211 7.08 5.97 -5.41
C PRO A 211 5.67 6.26 -4.86
N SER A 212 4.64 6.15 -5.71
CA SER A 212 3.24 6.48 -5.36
C SER A 212 2.33 5.30 -5.69
N PHE A 213 1.47 4.93 -4.74
CA PHE A 213 0.50 3.86 -4.86
C PHE A 213 -0.92 4.39 -4.63
N THR A 214 -1.89 3.85 -5.38
CA THR A 214 -3.29 4.26 -5.28
C THR A 214 -4.22 3.05 -5.26
N LEU A 215 -5.21 3.09 -4.38
CA LEU A 215 -6.31 2.12 -4.32
C LEU A 215 -7.62 2.90 -4.28
N GLY A 216 -8.56 2.57 -5.15
CA GLY A 216 -9.82 3.30 -5.25
C GLY A 216 -11.03 2.44 -5.53
N GLY A 217 -12.18 2.98 -5.17
CA GLY A 217 -13.50 2.39 -5.38
C GLY A 217 -14.52 3.47 -5.75
N GLY A 218 -15.45 3.16 -6.62
CA GLY A 218 -16.43 4.14 -7.08
C GLY A 218 -17.56 3.58 -7.93
N LEU A 219 -18.34 4.50 -8.47
CA LEU A 219 -19.46 4.21 -9.35
C LEU A 219 -19.19 4.77 -10.76
N ARG A 220 -19.53 3.97 -11.76
CA ARG A 220 -19.24 4.22 -13.17
C ARG A 220 -20.51 4.18 -13.99
N TRP A 221 -20.88 5.33 -14.55
CA TRP A 221 -21.92 5.45 -15.56
C TRP A 221 -21.30 5.48 -16.96
N ARG A 222 -22.15 5.62 -17.99
CA ARG A 222 -21.71 5.59 -19.39
C ARG A 222 -20.65 6.65 -19.71
N LEU A 223 -20.82 7.87 -19.20
CA LEU A 223 -19.92 9.00 -19.53
C LEU A 223 -19.19 9.56 -18.30
N PHE A 224 -19.70 9.32 -17.09
CA PHE A 224 -19.15 9.89 -15.86
C PHE A 224 -18.81 8.81 -14.84
N SER A 225 -17.94 9.12 -13.91
CA SER A 225 -17.67 8.33 -12.72
C SER A 225 -17.47 9.22 -11.51
N ALA A 226 -17.70 8.66 -10.33
CA ALA A 226 -17.31 9.25 -9.07
C ALA A 226 -16.61 8.17 -8.24
N SER A 227 -15.41 8.44 -7.76
CA SER A 227 -14.63 7.49 -6.96
C SER A 227 -13.96 8.15 -5.77
N LEU A 228 -13.75 7.35 -4.73
CA LEU A 228 -12.86 7.64 -3.61
C LEU A 228 -11.57 6.85 -3.82
N GLU A 229 -10.42 7.50 -3.66
CA GLU A 229 -9.11 6.91 -3.85
C GLU A 229 -8.22 7.21 -2.64
N GLY A 230 -7.61 6.16 -2.07
CA GLY A 230 -6.50 6.29 -1.15
C GLY A 230 -5.19 6.34 -1.92
N ARG A 231 -4.31 7.26 -1.52
CA ARG A 231 -2.96 7.45 -2.05
C ARG A 231 -1.94 7.29 -0.95
N TYR A 232 -0.89 6.52 -1.20
CA TYR A 232 0.29 6.44 -0.34
C TYR A 232 1.55 6.69 -1.15
N ASP A 233 2.34 7.67 -0.74
CA ASP A 233 3.65 7.91 -1.32
C ASP A 233 4.73 7.49 -0.33
N VAL A 234 5.58 6.56 -0.78
CA VAL A 234 6.75 6.07 -0.05
C VAL A 234 7.74 7.23 0.15
N PRO A 235 8.51 7.26 1.26
CA PRO A 235 9.42 8.36 1.53
C PRO A 235 10.34 8.72 0.35
N GLY A 236 10.16 9.93 -0.18
CA GLY A 236 11.14 10.57 -1.06
C GLY A 236 12.27 11.15 -0.23
N ARG A 237 13.52 11.05 -0.70
CA ARG A 237 14.71 11.48 0.03
C ARG A 237 15.59 12.43 -0.79
N ASP A 238 16.18 13.41 -0.10
CA ASP A 238 17.25 14.26 -0.61
C ASP A 238 18.25 14.56 0.53
N GLY A 239 19.39 13.88 0.50
CA GLY A 239 20.38 13.91 1.58
C GLY A 239 19.79 13.44 2.91
N THR A 240 19.71 14.34 3.89
CA THR A 240 19.31 14.05 5.29
C THR A 240 17.82 14.23 5.56
N ARG A 241 16.98 14.31 4.52
CA ARG A 241 15.54 14.56 4.62
C ARG A 241 14.76 13.43 3.96
N ALA A 242 13.72 12.95 4.62
CA ALA A 242 12.81 11.94 4.09
C ALA A 242 11.36 12.38 4.35
N ALA A 243 10.53 12.46 3.30
CA ALA A 243 9.11 12.79 3.46
C ALA A 243 8.20 11.76 2.79
N SER A 244 7.16 11.33 3.50
CA SER A 244 6.08 10.49 2.97
C SER A 244 4.73 11.16 3.16
N GLN A 245 3.73 10.66 2.43
CA GLN A 245 2.36 11.12 2.58
C GLN A 245 1.34 10.00 2.41
N LEU A 246 0.21 10.18 3.09
CA LEU A 246 -0.99 9.37 2.95
C LEU A 246 -2.16 10.31 2.73
N GLY A 247 -2.94 10.07 1.68
CA GLY A 247 -4.05 10.92 1.31
C GLY A 247 -5.29 10.15 0.92
N LEU A 248 -6.43 10.83 1.03
CA LEU A 248 -7.71 10.41 0.46
C LEU A 248 -8.16 11.46 -0.54
N ALA A 249 -8.65 11.01 -1.68
CA ALA A 249 -9.07 11.84 -2.79
C ALA A 249 -10.48 11.48 -3.26
N LEU A 250 -11.31 12.50 -3.54
CA LEU A 250 -12.58 12.34 -4.24
C LEU A 250 -12.40 12.76 -5.70
N LEU A 251 -12.78 11.88 -6.65
CA LEU A 251 -12.58 12.08 -8.08
C LEU A 251 -13.88 11.96 -8.88
N PRO A 252 -14.58 13.06 -9.15
CA PRO A 252 -15.54 13.12 -10.25
C PRO A 252 -14.80 13.19 -11.59
N CYS A 253 -15.10 12.26 -12.50
CA CYS A 253 -14.45 12.16 -13.80
C CYS A 253 -15.44 12.05 -14.95
N VAL A 254 -15.01 12.50 -16.13
CA VAL A 254 -15.66 12.26 -17.42
C VAL A 254 -14.78 11.36 -18.29
N HIS A 255 -15.44 10.53 -19.10
CA HIS A 255 -14.75 9.52 -19.89
C HIS A 255 -15.28 9.39 -21.32
N PRO A 256 -14.96 10.34 -22.21
CA PRO A 256 -15.36 10.25 -23.60
C PRO A 256 -14.62 9.11 -24.30
N GLY A 257 -15.37 8.28 -25.05
CA GLY A 257 -14.78 7.26 -25.91
C GLY A 257 -14.12 7.90 -27.11
N VAL A 258 -12.87 7.52 -27.40
CA VAL A 258 -12.08 8.07 -28.51
C VAL A 258 -11.85 7.09 -29.64
N TRP A 259 -11.79 5.79 -29.35
CA TRP A 259 -11.67 4.74 -30.37
C TRP A 259 -12.53 3.54 -30.00
N GLY A 260 -13.65 3.41 -30.70
CA GLY A 260 -14.60 2.32 -30.48
C GLY A 260 -15.10 2.26 -29.04
N ARG A 261 -15.26 1.04 -28.51
CA ARG A 261 -15.71 0.79 -27.13
C ARG A 261 -14.56 0.39 -26.19
N ARG A 262 -13.31 0.56 -26.62
CA ARG A 262 -12.13 0.07 -25.91
C ARG A 262 -11.25 1.18 -25.35
N LEU A 263 -11.10 2.30 -26.04
CA LEU A 263 -10.24 3.39 -25.60
C LEU A 263 -11.06 4.61 -25.17
N PHE A 264 -10.81 5.07 -23.96
CA PHE A 264 -11.46 6.22 -23.34
C PHE A 264 -10.39 7.20 -22.89
N LEU A 265 -10.66 8.49 -23.09
CA LEU A 265 -9.94 9.53 -22.36
C LEU A 265 -10.55 9.63 -20.97
N GLU A 266 -9.76 10.04 -20.01
CA GLU A 266 -10.19 10.33 -18.66
C GLU A 266 -9.80 11.76 -18.30
N ALA A 267 -10.75 12.51 -17.74
CA ALA A 267 -10.49 13.81 -17.14
C ALA A 267 -11.26 13.91 -15.82
N CYS A 268 -10.54 14.17 -14.72
CA CYS A 268 -11.12 14.30 -13.39
C CYS A 268 -10.77 15.65 -12.77
N LEU A 269 -11.68 16.13 -11.92
CA LEU A 269 -11.34 17.02 -10.84
C LEU A 269 -11.03 16.17 -9.60
N SER A 270 -10.24 16.70 -8.68
CA SER A 270 -9.91 15.99 -7.44
C SER A 270 -9.83 16.94 -6.26
N GLY A 271 -10.37 16.51 -5.12
CA GLY A 271 -10.18 17.14 -3.82
C GLY A 271 -9.51 16.14 -2.89
N HIS A 272 -8.47 16.58 -2.18
CA HIS A 272 -7.57 15.74 -1.38
C HIS A 272 -7.56 16.18 0.07
N VAL A 273 -7.51 15.22 0.98
CA VAL A 273 -7.08 15.40 2.36
C VAL A 273 -5.82 14.57 2.54
N THR A 274 -4.72 15.20 2.94
CA THR A 274 -3.41 14.57 2.93
C THR A 274 -2.70 14.79 4.25
N HIS A 275 -2.15 13.71 4.81
CA HIS A 275 -1.29 13.72 5.97
C HIS A 275 0.15 13.51 5.53
N PHE A 276 1.04 14.42 5.93
CA PHE A 276 2.47 14.39 5.63
C PHE A 276 3.28 13.99 6.86
N TRP A 277 4.34 13.20 6.64
CA TRP A 277 5.39 12.94 7.62
C TRP A 277 6.73 13.40 7.04
N LEU A 278 7.48 14.20 7.79
CA LEU A 278 8.88 14.52 7.49
C LEU A 278 9.77 13.97 8.59
N GLN A 279 10.89 13.36 8.20
CA GLN A 279 11.99 12.99 9.07
C GLN A 279 13.28 13.69 8.60
N ALA A 280 14.03 14.24 9.56
CA ALA A 280 15.30 14.92 9.29
C ALA A 280 16.35 14.60 10.36
N ASP A 281 17.56 14.24 9.93
CA ASP A 281 18.61 13.67 10.81
C ASP A 281 19.47 14.72 11.54
N ARG A 282 19.03 15.98 11.66
CA ARG A 282 19.88 17.07 12.20
C ARG A 282 19.47 17.66 13.55
N THR A 283 18.33 17.29 14.12
CA THR A 283 17.74 18.02 15.27
C THR A 283 17.12 17.10 16.33
N ASN A 284 17.00 17.59 17.57
CA ASN A 284 16.36 16.90 18.69
C ASN A 284 14.87 16.61 18.42
N GLU A 285 14.21 17.45 17.62
CA GLU A 285 12.93 17.13 16.98
C GLU A 285 13.20 16.55 15.59
N SER A 286 13.09 15.23 15.47
CA SER A 286 13.39 14.51 14.22
C SER A 286 12.16 14.29 13.34
N ARG A 287 10.96 14.71 13.77
CA ARG A 287 9.69 14.37 13.10
C ARG A 287 8.68 15.50 13.12
N ALA A 288 8.16 15.85 11.94
CA ALA A 288 7.05 16.79 11.80
C ALA A 288 5.87 16.14 11.06
N GLN A 289 4.65 16.55 11.42
CA GLN A 289 3.41 16.06 10.83
C GLN A 289 2.46 17.21 10.52
N GLN A 290 1.79 17.17 9.37
CA GLN A 290 0.80 18.18 8.99
C GLN A 290 -0.30 17.57 8.14
N ASN A 291 -1.55 18.00 8.40
CA ASN A 291 -2.68 17.74 7.51
C ASN A 291 -2.89 18.93 6.59
N VAL A 292 -3.06 18.67 5.30
CA VAL A 292 -3.37 19.70 4.32
C VAL A 292 -4.47 19.26 3.37
N PHE A 293 -5.13 20.27 2.81
CA PHE A 293 -6.13 20.09 1.77
C PHE A 293 -5.50 20.43 0.43
N GLY A 294 -5.83 19.64 -0.59
CA GLY A 294 -5.35 19.85 -1.94
C GLY A 294 -6.50 19.81 -2.93
N VAL A 295 -6.37 20.54 -4.02
CA VAL A 295 -7.27 20.46 -5.17
C VAL A 295 -6.44 20.19 -6.42
N GLY A 296 -6.95 19.38 -7.33
CA GLY A 296 -6.16 18.97 -8.48
C GLY A 296 -6.98 18.51 -9.66
N VAL A 297 -6.28 18.24 -10.75
CA VAL A 297 -6.84 17.67 -11.96
C VAL A 297 -6.10 16.39 -12.32
N ARG A 298 -6.81 15.45 -12.93
CA ARG A 298 -6.22 14.23 -13.49
C ARG A 298 -6.61 14.08 -14.94
N GLY A 299 -5.63 13.86 -15.80
CA GLY A 299 -5.83 13.50 -17.20
C GLY A 299 -5.27 12.10 -17.48
N GLY A 300 -5.96 11.29 -18.26
CA GLY A 300 -5.50 9.92 -18.52
C GLY A 300 -6.14 9.22 -19.72
N LEU A 301 -5.70 7.98 -19.90
CA LEU A 301 -6.19 7.03 -20.89
C LEU A 301 -6.63 5.74 -20.18
N GLU A 302 -7.81 5.24 -20.53
CA GLU A 302 -8.34 3.95 -20.08
C GLU A 302 -8.52 3.03 -21.29
N LEU A 303 -7.88 1.85 -21.25
CA LEU A 303 -7.98 0.82 -22.27
C LEU A 303 -8.70 -0.41 -21.70
N ARG A 304 -9.83 -0.79 -22.30
CA ARG A 304 -10.71 -1.84 -21.79
C ARG A 304 -10.59 -3.18 -22.52
N PHE A 305 -10.57 -4.24 -21.73
CA PHE A 305 -10.55 -5.65 -22.12
C PHE A 305 -11.64 -6.42 -21.34
N GLY A 306 -12.90 -6.15 -21.68
CA GLY A 306 -14.05 -6.73 -20.96
C GLY A 306 -14.39 -5.96 -19.68
N SER A 307 -14.42 -6.67 -18.54
CA SER A 307 -14.62 -6.09 -17.21
C SER A 307 -13.36 -5.47 -16.62
N LEU A 308 -12.17 -5.82 -17.15
CA LEU A 308 -10.90 -5.25 -16.74
C LEU A 308 -10.37 -4.26 -17.78
N GLY A 309 -9.47 -3.39 -17.36
CA GLY A 309 -8.78 -2.44 -18.23
C GLY A 309 -7.47 -1.96 -17.63
N GLY A 310 -6.60 -1.45 -18.49
CA GLY A 310 -5.39 -0.73 -18.12
C GLY A 310 -5.64 0.77 -18.10
N ARG A 311 -4.94 1.50 -17.24
CA ARG A 311 -5.05 2.95 -17.07
C ARG A 311 -3.68 3.58 -16.99
N LEU A 312 -3.51 4.71 -17.66
CA LEU A 312 -2.37 5.61 -17.52
C LEU A 312 -2.89 7.01 -17.21
N ALA A 313 -2.38 7.66 -16.18
CA ALA A 313 -2.86 8.97 -15.75
C ALA A 313 -1.73 9.88 -15.27
N VAL A 314 -1.97 11.17 -15.38
CA VAL A 314 -1.14 12.24 -14.82
C VAL A 314 -2.02 13.08 -13.90
N ASP A 315 -1.52 13.31 -12.70
CA ASP A 315 -2.13 14.15 -11.67
C ASP A 315 -1.33 15.44 -11.50
N VAL A 316 -2.05 16.54 -11.33
CA VAL A 316 -1.51 17.83 -10.90
C VAL A 316 -2.31 18.27 -9.69
N ILE A 317 -1.67 18.46 -8.54
CA ILE A 317 -2.33 18.79 -7.28
C ILE A 317 -1.71 20.06 -6.72
N HIS A 318 -2.57 21.02 -6.38
CA HIS A 318 -2.23 22.24 -5.69
C HIS A 318 -2.60 22.15 -4.21
N TYR A 319 -1.66 22.49 -3.32
CA TYR A 319 -1.87 22.57 -1.88
C TYR A 319 -1.82 24.03 -1.42
N ASP A 320 -2.85 24.48 -0.71
CA ASP A 320 -2.93 25.83 -0.13
C ASP A 320 -3.48 25.76 1.32
N PRO A 321 -2.73 26.23 2.33
CA PRO A 321 -1.39 26.82 2.27
C PRO A 321 -0.30 25.79 1.93
N PRO A 322 0.88 26.23 1.42
CA PRO A 322 2.02 25.34 1.20
C PRO A 322 2.43 24.69 2.54
N VAL A 323 2.73 23.39 2.50
CA VAL A 323 3.28 22.65 3.66
C VAL A 323 4.66 23.21 3.95
N VAL A 324 4.80 23.93 5.06
CA VAL A 324 6.08 24.42 5.55
C VAL A 324 6.40 23.64 6.81
N VAL A 325 7.42 22.79 6.71
CA VAL A 325 7.93 22.06 7.86
C VAL A 325 8.98 22.90 8.53
N ARG A 326 8.78 23.17 9.82
CA ARG A 326 9.74 23.87 10.67
C ARG A 326 10.38 22.90 11.65
N LEU A 327 11.70 23.00 11.83
CA LEU A 327 12.47 22.31 12.85
C LEU A 327 13.15 23.37 13.71
N ASP A 328 13.02 23.29 15.03
CA ASP A 328 13.55 24.30 15.96
C ASP A 328 13.12 25.76 15.64
N GLY A 329 11.95 25.93 15.02
CA GLY A 329 11.42 27.23 14.61
C GLY A 329 11.93 27.74 13.25
N GLU A 330 12.92 27.08 12.64
CA GLU A 330 13.44 27.41 11.31
C GLU A 330 12.76 26.57 10.22
N GLU A 331 12.58 27.14 9.03
CA GLU A 331 12.03 26.43 7.88
C GLU A 331 13.01 25.36 7.38
N ALA A 332 12.70 24.10 7.68
CA ALA A 332 13.53 22.97 7.34
C ALA A 332 13.24 22.44 5.93
N TRP A 333 11.98 22.50 5.50
CA TRP A 333 11.56 22.10 4.16
C TRP A 333 10.20 22.70 3.83
N ARG A 334 9.99 22.99 2.55
CA ARG A 334 8.73 23.47 2.01
C ARG A 334 8.36 22.61 0.83
N ILE A 335 7.16 22.03 0.85
CA ILE A 335 6.63 21.35 -0.32
C ILE A 335 6.37 22.38 -1.43
N SER A 336 6.55 21.97 -2.68
CA SER A 336 6.05 22.79 -3.79
C SER A 336 4.53 22.95 -3.64
N ALA A 337 4.04 24.17 -3.88
CA ALA A 337 2.59 24.42 -3.90
C ALA A 337 1.88 23.60 -4.99
N VAL A 338 2.61 23.11 -5.99
CA VAL A 338 2.09 22.23 -7.05
C VAL A 338 2.93 20.97 -7.11
N THR A 339 2.26 19.82 -7.02
CA THR A 339 2.87 18.49 -7.10
C THR A 339 2.34 17.74 -8.31
N PHE A 340 3.15 16.81 -8.83
CA PHE A 340 2.82 16.03 -10.01
C PHE A 340 2.89 14.54 -9.68
N ALA A 341 2.05 13.73 -10.32
CA ALA A 341 2.24 12.28 -10.30
C ALA A 341 1.94 11.66 -11.66
N VAL A 342 2.71 10.64 -12.04
CA VAL A 342 2.45 9.81 -13.22
C VAL A 342 2.15 8.40 -12.73
N ARG A 343 1.01 7.84 -13.15
CA ARG A 343 0.49 6.58 -12.63
C ARG A 343 0.04 5.64 -13.73
N ALA A 344 0.36 4.37 -13.57
CA ALA A 344 -0.18 3.28 -14.37
C ALA A 344 -0.90 2.28 -13.45
N GLY A 345 -1.97 1.67 -13.95
CA GLY A 345 -2.77 0.78 -13.12
C GLY A 345 -3.80 -0.03 -13.87
N VAL A 346 -4.62 -0.72 -13.08
CA VAL A 346 -5.75 -1.53 -13.54
C VAL A 346 -7.05 -0.95 -13.02
N VAL A 347 -8.09 -1.06 -13.85
CA VAL A 347 -9.47 -0.73 -13.50
C VAL A 347 -10.37 -1.92 -13.76
N GLY A 348 -11.19 -2.27 -12.77
CA GLY A 348 -12.26 -3.26 -12.88
C GLY A 348 -13.62 -2.58 -12.86
N ILE A 349 -14.49 -2.94 -13.79
CA ILE A 349 -15.86 -2.42 -13.92
C ILE A 349 -16.83 -3.59 -13.92
N PHE A 350 -17.65 -3.66 -12.87
CA PHE A 350 -18.53 -4.78 -12.57
C PHE A 350 -19.99 -4.34 -12.54
N ASP A 351 -20.88 -5.19 -13.03
CA ASP A 351 -22.31 -4.98 -12.86
C ASP A 351 -22.69 -5.23 -11.41
N VAL A 352 -23.56 -4.38 -10.85
CA VAL A 352 -23.93 -4.42 -9.43
C VAL A 352 -25.21 -5.26 -9.19
N PHE A 353 -25.87 -5.72 -10.27
CA PHE A 353 -27.15 -6.44 -10.22
C PHE A 353 -27.26 -7.47 -11.34
#